data_AF-A0A434U2L4-F1
#
_entry.id   AF-A0A434U2L4-F1
#
_cell.length_a   1.000
_cell.length_b   1.000
_cell.length_c   1.000
_cell.angle_alpha   90.00
_cell.angle_beta   90.00
_cell.angle_gamma   90.00
#
_symmetry.space_group_name_H-M   'P 1'
#
loop_
_entity.id
_entity.type
_entity.pdbx_description
1 polymer ?
#
loop_
_entity_poly.entity_id
_entity_poly.type
_entity_poly.pdbx_seq_one_letter_code
_entity_poly.pdbx_strand_id
1 'polypeptide(L)'
;MIRLLVDPANAMTAIGLALSSIGIDFSIAGFPEIGVAIVLWALLADHFDGVVARRMRGSRSTETAEVGKNLDSLADLVSAGIFPAVTLIVVGHGSPLCVVSGAVLAVASALRLSFFNVVGSPSERFVGVPTSWVMPVTAIVFLLRPTLPESIFARLFAFLLILLAILHVSPVRVPKTAGLMYLVVTAFCVVASAALAFRGAS
;
A
#
# COMPACT_ATOMS: atom_id res chain seq x y z
N MET A 1 12.84 -9.10 21.13
CA MET A 1 12.15 -9.16 19.81
C MET A 1 10.64 -9.40 19.95
N ILE A 2 10.15 -10.53 20.47
CA ILE A 2 8.68 -10.79 20.58
C ILE A 2 7.93 -9.75 21.44
N ARG A 3 8.58 -9.17 22.46
CA ARG A 3 8.00 -8.07 23.27
C ARG A 3 7.62 -6.82 22.45
N LEU A 4 8.20 -6.63 21.27
CA LEU A 4 7.84 -5.53 20.37
C LEU A 4 6.45 -5.71 19.76
N LEU A 5 5.92 -6.94 19.69
CA LEU A 5 4.55 -7.24 19.25
C LEU A 5 3.52 -7.06 20.37
N VAL A 6 3.96 -6.92 21.63
CA VAL A 6 3.06 -6.57 22.73
C VAL A 6 2.61 -5.11 22.60
N ASP A 7 3.38 -4.30 21.89
CA ASP A 7 2.97 -2.96 21.50
C ASP A 7 1.84 -3.05 20.45
N PRO A 8 0.63 -2.50 20.73
CA PRO A 8 -0.53 -2.65 19.86
C PRO A 8 -0.36 -2.03 18.47
N ALA A 9 0.42 -0.96 18.34
CA ALA A 9 0.68 -0.34 17.04
C ALA A 9 1.55 -1.28 16.18
N ASN A 10 2.65 -1.78 16.73
CA ASN A 10 3.53 -2.71 16.02
C ASN A 10 2.82 -4.03 15.66
N ALA A 11 1.93 -4.52 16.52
CA ALA A 11 1.11 -5.70 16.24
C ALA A 11 0.20 -5.46 15.02
N MET A 12 -0.42 -4.27 14.94
CA MET A 12 -1.29 -3.91 13.83
C MET A 12 -0.51 -3.78 12.52
N THR A 13 0.67 -3.16 12.53
CA THR A 13 1.58 -3.13 11.38
C THR A 13 1.97 -4.55 10.93
N ALA A 14 2.27 -5.44 11.87
CA ALA A 14 2.60 -6.84 11.56
C ALA A 14 1.43 -7.60 10.95
N ILE A 15 0.20 -7.34 11.40
CA ILE A 15 -1.02 -7.87 10.78
C ILE A 15 -1.17 -7.32 9.35
N GLY A 16 -0.95 -6.02 9.14
CA GLY A 16 -0.97 -5.41 7.82
C GLY A 16 0.04 -6.04 6.85
N LEU A 17 1.26 -6.30 7.34
CA LEU A 17 2.29 -7.01 6.58
C LEU A 17 1.84 -8.43 6.22
N ALA A 18 1.31 -9.19 7.18
CA ALA A 18 0.81 -10.55 6.94
C ALA A 18 -0.34 -10.57 5.91
N LEU A 19 -1.30 -9.64 6.03
CA LEU A 19 -2.38 -9.49 5.06
C LEU A 19 -1.84 -9.15 3.65
N SER A 20 -0.82 -8.30 3.56
CA SER A 20 -0.19 -7.96 2.28
C SER A 20 0.48 -9.18 1.64
N SER A 21 1.19 -10.00 2.42
CA SER A 21 1.77 -11.27 1.95
C SER A 21 0.70 -12.24 1.48
N ILE A 22 -0.39 -12.42 2.24
CA ILE A 22 -1.52 -13.27 1.82
C ILE A 22 -2.14 -12.74 0.52
N GLY A 23 -2.28 -11.41 0.37
CA GLY A 23 -2.78 -10.81 -0.85
C GLY A 23 -1.91 -11.09 -2.08
N ILE A 24 -0.58 -11.09 -1.90
CA ILE A 24 0.38 -11.51 -2.94
C ILE A 24 0.12 -12.96 -3.32
N ASP A 25 -0.01 -13.86 -2.34
CA ASP A 25 -0.25 -15.29 -2.59
C ASP A 25 -1.54 -15.52 -3.39
N PHE A 26 -2.64 -14.85 -3.04
CA PHE A 26 -3.90 -14.93 -3.79
C PHE A 26 -3.75 -14.39 -5.22
N SER A 27 -2.96 -13.34 -5.42
CA SER A 27 -2.70 -12.81 -6.75
C SER A 27 -1.94 -13.81 -7.61
N ILE A 28 -0.89 -14.44 -7.06
CA ILE A 28 -0.13 -15.50 -7.73
C ILE A 28 -0.99 -16.74 -8.01
N ALA A 29 -1.89 -17.08 -7.09
CA ALA A 29 -2.83 -18.19 -7.24
C ALA A 29 -3.91 -17.96 -8.32
N GLY A 30 -3.92 -16.81 -8.98
CA GLY A 30 -4.87 -16.48 -10.06
C GLY A 30 -6.14 -15.77 -9.58
N PHE A 31 -6.19 -15.34 -8.31
CA PHE A 31 -7.31 -14.60 -7.71
C PHE A 31 -6.89 -13.17 -7.30
N PRO A 32 -6.42 -12.33 -8.23
CA PRO A 32 -5.90 -11.01 -7.90
C PRO A 32 -6.98 -10.08 -7.32
N GLU A 33 -8.25 -10.27 -7.65
CA GLU A 33 -9.38 -9.58 -7.00
C GLU A 33 -9.42 -9.79 -5.49
N ILE A 34 -9.31 -11.06 -5.06
CA ILE A 34 -9.29 -11.42 -3.65
C ILE A 34 -8.01 -10.86 -3.01
N GLY A 35 -6.88 -10.95 -3.72
CA GLY A 35 -5.62 -10.36 -3.28
C GLY A 35 -5.74 -8.86 -2.98
N VAL A 36 -6.32 -8.09 -3.90
CA VAL A 36 -6.57 -6.65 -3.71
C VAL A 36 -7.56 -6.41 -2.56
N ALA A 37 -8.62 -7.21 -2.45
CA ALA A 37 -9.59 -7.09 -1.36
C ALA A 37 -8.93 -7.26 0.02
N ILE A 38 -8.00 -8.22 0.16
CA ILE A 38 -7.25 -8.49 1.41
C ILE A 38 -6.28 -7.34 1.70
N VAL A 39 -5.55 -6.86 0.69
CA VAL A 39 -4.57 -5.78 0.86
C VAL A 39 -5.23 -4.45 1.25
N LEU A 40 -6.49 -4.21 0.86
CA LEU A 40 -7.24 -3.06 1.40
C LEU A 40 -7.44 -3.13 2.92
N TRP A 41 -7.52 -4.32 3.51
CA TRP A 41 -7.53 -4.47 4.98
C TRP A 41 -6.16 -4.21 5.59
N ALA A 42 -5.07 -4.49 4.87
CA ALA A 42 -3.72 -4.07 5.30
C ALA A 42 -3.60 -2.54 5.36
N LEU A 43 -4.17 -1.81 4.40
CA LEU A 43 -4.21 -0.34 4.43
C LEU A 43 -5.00 0.18 5.63
N LEU A 44 -6.10 -0.48 5.98
CA LEU A 44 -6.87 -0.11 7.17
C LEU A 44 -6.08 -0.37 8.45
N ALA A 45 -5.36 -1.50 8.53
CA ALA A 45 -4.50 -1.81 9.66
C ALA A 45 -3.44 -0.73 9.88
N ASP A 46 -2.73 -0.30 8.83
CA ASP A 46 -1.79 0.83 8.85
C ASP A 46 -2.46 2.12 9.40
N HIS A 47 -3.63 2.45 8.85
CA HIS A 47 -4.37 3.63 9.30
C HIS A 47 -4.72 3.60 10.80
N PHE A 48 -5.11 2.44 11.31
CA PHE A 48 -5.43 2.24 12.72
C PHE A 48 -4.16 2.22 13.58
N ASP A 49 -3.06 1.64 13.11
CA ASP A 49 -1.80 1.64 13.84
C ASP A 49 -1.28 3.06 14.07
N GLY A 50 -1.42 3.94 13.08
CA GLY A 50 -0.98 5.32 13.18
C GLY A 50 -1.83 6.11 14.17
N VAL A 51 -3.12 5.80 14.28
CA VAL A 51 -4.02 6.37 15.30
C VAL A 51 -3.63 5.89 16.70
N VAL A 52 -3.38 4.58 16.85
CA VAL A 52 -3.00 3.97 18.13
C VAL A 52 -1.63 4.49 18.59
N ALA A 53 -0.63 4.51 17.71
CA ALA A 53 0.70 5.05 17.97
C ALA A 53 0.64 6.52 18.41
N ARG A 54 -0.22 7.35 17.79
CA ARG A 54 -0.44 8.75 18.19
C ARG A 54 -1.03 8.87 19.59
N ARG A 55 -1.98 8.02 19.95
CA ARG A 55 -2.57 7.99 21.30
C ARG A 55 -1.59 7.51 22.37
N MET A 56 -0.62 6.69 21.99
CA MET A 56 0.36 6.08 22.89
C MET A 56 1.71 6.81 22.96
N ARG A 57 1.84 8.02 22.38
CA ARG A 57 3.12 8.75 22.29
C ARG A 57 3.85 8.97 23.62
N GLY A 58 3.13 9.00 24.75
CA GLY A 58 3.72 9.17 26.09
C GLY A 58 4.05 7.87 26.83
N SER A 59 3.62 6.71 26.32
CA SER A 59 3.73 5.41 27.02
C SER A 59 4.66 4.41 26.34
N ARG A 60 5.11 4.69 25.10
CA ARG A 60 6.02 3.82 24.34
C ARG A 60 7.46 4.18 24.66
N SER A 61 8.33 3.19 24.81
CA SER A 61 9.77 3.45 24.86
C SER A 61 10.27 3.97 23.51
N THR A 62 11.29 4.83 23.53
CA THR A 62 11.89 5.42 22.31
C THR A 62 12.32 4.35 21.32
N GLU A 63 12.94 3.27 21.82
CA GLU A 63 13.37 2.14 21.00
C GLU A 63 12.19 1.41 20.33
N THR A 64 11.09 1.18 21.06
CA THR A 64 9.89 0.52 20.51
C THR A 64 9.25 1.36 19.42
N ALA A 65 9.22 2.68 19.60
CA ALA A 65 8.68 3.61 18.63
C ALA A 65 9.55 3.66 17.34
N GLU A 66 10.88 3.70 17.47
CA GLU A 66 11.80 3.68 16.33
C GLU A 66 11.74 2.36 15.55
N VAL A 67 11.67 1.22 16.25
CA VAL A 67 11.45 -0.08 15.59
C VAL A 67 10.11 -0.09 14.86
N GLY A 68 9.05 0.41 15.49
CA GLY A 68 7.72 0.50 14.90
C GLY A 68 7.70 1.33 13.61
N LYS A 69 8.35 2.49 13.62
CA LYS A 69 8.48 3.36 12.44
C LYS A 69 9.18 2.64 11.26
N ASN A 70 10.25 1.89 11.54
CA ASN A 70 10.95 1.14 10.49
C ASN A 70 10.14 -0.07 10.01
N LEU A 71 9.47 -0.77 10.92
CA LEU A 71 8.58 -1.88 10.60
C LEU A 71 7.42 -1.42 9.70
N ASP A 72 6.83 -0.28 10.01
CA ASP A 72 5.80 0.39 9.21
C ASP A 72 6.27 0.64 7.78
N SER A 73 7.46 1.25 7.62
CA SER A 73 8.03 1.45 6.28
C SER A 73 8.30 0.16 5.51
N LEU A 74 8.66 -0.93 6.19
CA LEU A 74 8.83 -2.24 5.55
C LEU A 74 7.47 -2.84 5.13
N ALA A 75 6.45 -2.71 5.98
CA ALA A 75 5.08 -3.12 5.67
C ALA A 75 4.52 -2.34 4.48
N ASP A 76 4.73 -1.02 4.46
CA ASP A 76 4.38 -0.11 3.36
C ASP A 76 5.06 -0.51 2.04
N LEU A 77 6.34 -0.90 2.09
CA LEU A 77 7.03 -1.37 0.89
C LEU A 77 6.37 -2.64 0.33
N VAL A 78 5.98 -3.58 1.19
CA VAL A 78 5.33 -4.82 0.75
C VAL A 78 3.92 -4.54 0.21
N SER A 79 3.14 -3.70 0.90
CA SER A 79 1.74 -3.43 0.57
C SER A 79 1.56 -2.52 -0.65
N ALA A 80 2.38 -1.47 -0.77
CA ALA A 80 2.26 -0.45 -1.82
C ALA A 80 3.32 -0.58 -2.92
N GLY A 81 4.47 -1.18 -2.64
CA GLY A 81 5.54 -1.39 -3.64
C GLY A 81 5.47 -2.77 -4.29
N ILE A 82 5.51 -3.82 -3.47
CA ILE A 82 5.69 -5.21 -3.96
C ILE A 82 4.36 -5.84 -4.42
N PHE A 83 3.30 -5.76 -3.61
CA PHE A 83 2.01 -6.33 -3.95
C PHE A 83 1.48 -5.89 -5.34
N PRO A 84 1.36 -4.58 -5.64
CA PRO A 84 0.85 -4.15 -6.95
C PRO A 84 1.82 -4.50 -8.09
N ALA A 85 3.13 -4.51 -7.84
CA ALA A 85 4.13 -4.93 -8.82
C ALA A 85 3.97 -6.41 -9.21
N VAL A 86 3.85 -7.30 -8.22
CA VAL A 86 3.63 -8.74 -8.47
C VAL A 86 2.28 -8.97 -9.14
N THR A 87 1.24 -8.30 -8.63
CA THR A 87 -0.12 -8.40 -9.21
C THR A 87 -0.12 -7.99 -10.68
N LEU A 88 0.56 -6.90 -11.04
CA LEU A 88 0.71 -6.45 -12.42
C LEU A 88 1.43 -7.48 -13.30
N ILE A 89 2.50 -8.11 -12.80
CA ILE A 89 3.23 -9.14 -13.53
C ILE A 89 2.32 -10.34 -13.82
N VAL A 90 1.52 -10.76 -12.84
CA VAL A 90 0.59 -11.90 -12.99
C VAL A 90 -0.49 -11.58 -14.03
N VAL A 91 -1.22 -10.48 -13.88
CA VAL A 91 -2.30 -10.10 -14.83
C VAL A 91 -1.77 -9.73 -16.21
N GLY A 92 -0.53 -9.23 -16.27
CA GLY A 92 0.16 -8.88 -17.51
C GLY A 92 0.93 -10.04 -18.15
N HIS A 93 0.75 -11.26 -17.65
CA HIS A 93 1.40 -12.50 -18.12
C HIS A 93 2.92 -12.37 -18.31
N GLY A 94 3.60 -11.65 -17.42
CA GLY A 94 5.05 -11.46 -17.49
C GLY A 94 5.54 -10.60 -18.65
N SER A 95 4.68 -9.80 -19.30
CA SER A 95 5.12 -8.92 -20.39
C SER A 95 6.24 -7.97 -19.93
N PRO A 96 7.21 -7.62 -20.80
CA PRO A 96 8.34 -6.78 -20.42
C PRO A 96 7.93 -5.44 -19.80
N LEU A 97 6.87 -4.82 -20.34
CA LEU A 97 6.31 -3.58 -19.80
C LEU A 97 5.85 -3.76 -18.35
N CYS A 98 5.14 -4.85 -18.03
CA CYS A 98 4.64 -5.11 -16.69
C CYS A 98 5.78 -5.38 -15.69
N VAL A 99 6.79 -6.15 -16.11
CA VAL A 99 7.98 -6.43 -15.30
C VAL A 99 8.75 -5.14 -14.98
N VAL A 100 9.02 -4.32 -15.98
CA VAL A 100 9.73 -3.04 -15.80
C VAL A 100 8.91 -2.09 -14.93
N SER A 101 7.60 -1.97 -15.18
CA SER A 101 6.71 -1.10 -14.40
C SER A 101 6.68 -1.49 -12.92
N GLY A 102 6.58 -2.79 -12.64
CA GLY A 102 6.62 -3.33 -11.28
C GLY A 102 7.96 -3.05 -10.59
N ALA A 103 9.08 -3.28 -11.27
CA ALA A 103 10.41 -3.00 -10.73
C ALA A 103 10.62 -1.51 -10.43
N VAL A 104 10.19 -0.63 -11.34
CA VAL A 104 10.27 0.82 -11.17
C VAL A 104 9.45 1.27 -9.97
N LEU A 105 8.24 0.75 -9.79
CA LEU A 105 7.40 1.06 -8.63
C LEU A 105 8.05 0.60 -7.32
N ALA A 106 8.57 -0.62 -7.27
CA ALA A 106 9.21 -1.17 -6.07
C ALA A 106 10.42 -0.33 -5.65
N VAL A 107 11.28 0.02 -6.61
CA VAL A 107 12.47 0.87 -6.36
C VAL A 107 12.06 2.27 -5.92
N ALA A 108 11.11 2.91 -6.61
CA ALA A 108 10.62 4.24 -6.25
C ALA A 108 10.02 4.27 -4.84
N SER A 109 9.25 3.24 -4.47
CA SER A 109 8.65 3.11 -3.14
C SER A 109 9.74 2.98 -2.07
N ALA A 110 10.74 2.12 -2.28
CA ALA A 110 11.85 1.95 -1.35
C ALA A 110 12.68 3.23 -1.18
N LEU A 111 12.97 3.95 -2.27
CA LEU A 111 13.69 5.22 -2.23
C LEU A 111 12.89 6.28 -1.45
N ARG A 112 11.59 6.41 -1.71
CA ARG A 112 10.72 7.36 -1.01
C ARG A 112 10.64 7.05 0.49
N LEU A 113 10.45 5.78 0.86
CA LEU A 113 10.31 5.36 2.27
C LEU A 113 11.61 5.54 3.04
N SER A 114 12.75 5.14 2.47
CA SER A 114 14.06 5.32 3.10
C SER A 114 14.43 6.80 3.26
N PHE A 115 14.19 7.63 2.23
CA PHE A 115 14.40 9.07 2.33
C PHE A 115 13.56 9.69 3.44
N PHE A 116 12.27 9.33 3.53
CA PHE A 116 11.38 9.83 4.57
C PHE A 116 11.81 9.39 5.97
N ASN A 117 12.36 8.18 6.13
CA ASN A 117 12.84 7.70 7.43
C ASN A 117 14.07 8.45 7.94
N VAL A 118 15.00 8.78 7.06
CA VAL A 118 16.29 9.43 7.39
C VAL A 118 16.16 10.95 7.44
N VAL A 119 15.62 11.56 6.39
CA VAL A 119 15.58 13.02 6.22
C VAL A 119 14.34 13.63 6.89
N GLY A 120 13.30 12.82 7.11
CA GLY A 120 12.01 13.29 7.61
C GLY A 120 11.25 14.12 6.57
N SER A 121 10.17 14.75 7.02
CA SER A 121 9.46 15.78 6.25
C SER A 121 10.08 17.14 6.63
N PRO A 122 10.81 17.82 5.73
CA PRO A 122 11.31 19.17 6.00
C PRO A 122 10.10 20.06 6.28
N SER A 123 10.07 20.67 7.47
CA SER A 123 9.07 21.67 7.95
C SER A 123 7.80 21.81 7.09
N GLU A 124 6.72 21.18 7.56
CA GLU A 124 5.34 21.25 7.04
C GLU A 124 5.09 20.70 5.61
N ARG A 125 6.10 20.17 4.91
CA ARG A 125 5.98 19.82 3.49
C ARG A 125 6.35 18.37 3.21
N PHE A 126 5.41 17.62 2.62
CA PHE A 126 5.71 16.33 1.99
C PHE A 126 6.33 16.58 0.61
N VAL A 127 7.45 15.91 0.33
CA VAL A 127 8.05 15.83 -1.01
C VAL A 127 7.57 14.50 -1.60
N GLY A 128 6.78 14.57 -2.68
CA GLY A 128 6.24 13.39 -3.36
C GLY A 128 4.91 12.88 -2.79
N VAL A 129 4.18 12.13 -3.61
CA VAL A 129 2.91 11.50 -3.21
C VAL A 129 3.18 10.34 -2.22
N PRO A 130 2.40 10.18 -1.12
CA PRO A 130 2.57 9.05 -0.23
C PRO A 130 2.36 7.69 -0.92
N THR A 131 3.17 6.69 -0.54
CA THR A 131 3.05 5.30 -1.04
C THR A 131 1.68 4.70 -0.80
N SER A 132 1.00 5.10 0.27
CA SER A 132 -0.35 4.64 0.60
C SER A 132 -1.40 4.92 -0.50
N TRP A 133 -1.14 5.83 -1.46
CA TRP A 133 -2.03 6.08 -2.60
C TRP A 133 -2.03 4.96 -3.64
N VAL A 134 -0.99 4.11 -3.67
CA VAL A 134 -0.91 3.02 -4.65
C VAL A 134 -2.03 2.00 -4.46
N MET A 135 -2.40 1.70 -3.21
CA MET A 135 -3.40 0.67 -2.92
C MET A 135 -4.82 1.09 -3.34
N PRO A 136 -5.32 2.31 -3.01
CA PRO A 136 -6.60 2.77 -3.55
C PRO A 136 -6.63 2.86 -5.07
N VAL A 137 -5.55 3.32 -5.72
CA VAL A 137 -5.46 3.35 -7.18
C VAL A 137 -5.54 1.93 -7.75
N THR A 138 -4.82 0.98 -7.16
CA THR A 138 -4.88 -0.44 -7.54
C THR A 138 -6.30 -0.97 -7.42
N ALA A 139 -6.99 -0.70 -6.30
CA ALA A 139 -8.37 -1.11 -6.11
C ALA A 139 -9.33 -0.51 -7.14
N ILE A 140 -9.20 0.79 -7.46
CA ILE A 140 -10.02 1.45 -8.49
C ILE A 140 -9.80 0.79 -9.86
N VAL A 141 -8.54 0.55 -10.23
CA VAL A 141 -8.20 -0.11 -11.50
C VAL A 141 -8.83 -1.49 -11.57
N PHE A 142 -8.73 -2.28 -10.49
CA PHE A 142 -9.36 -3.60 -10.42
C PHE A 142 -10.89 -3.52 -10.47
N LEU A 143 -11.53 -2.55 -9.81
CA LEU A 143 -12.97 -2.36 -9.92
C LEU A 143 -13.42 -2.13 -11.37
N LEU A 144 -12.61 -1.43 -12.18
CA LEU A 144 -12.86 -1.19 -13.59
C LEU A 144 -12.53 -2.37 -14.52
N ARG A 145 -11.80 -3.39 -14.05
CA ARG A 145 -11.35 -4.55 -14.86
C ARG A 145 -12.45 -5.17 -15.75
N PRO A 146 -13.69 -5.43 -15.27
CA PRO A 146 -14.73 -6.08 -16.10
C PRO A 146 -15.16 -5.26 -17.32
N THR A 147 -14.89 -3.97 -17.33
CA THR A 147 -15.27 -3.05 -18.42
C THR A 147 -14.18 -2.90 -19.47
N LEU A 148 -12.99 -3.46 -19.22
CA LEU A 148 -11.80 -3.28 -20.05
C LEU A 148 -11.36 -4.60 -20.68
N PRO A 149 -10.96 -4.61 -21.96
CA PRO A 149 -10.25 -5.74 -22.53
C PRO A 149 -8.95 -6.01 -21.75
N GLU A 150 -8.61 -7.28 -21.51
CA GLU A 150 -7.44 -7.69 -20.72
C GLU A 150 -6.13 -7.00 -21.17
N SER A 151 -5.91 -6.87 -22.48
CA SER A 151 -4.72 -6.19 -23.00
C SER A 151 -4.66 -4.70 -22.65
N ILE A 152 -5.82 -4.02 -22.59
CA ILE A 152 -5.93 -2.61 -22.24
C ILE A 152 -5.78 -2.46 -20.72
N PHE A 153 -6.40 -3.35 -19.95
CA PHE A 153 -6.31 -3.38 -18.49
C PHE A 153 -4.85 -3.44 -18.02
N ALA A 154 -4.07 -4.41 -18.50
CA ALA A 154 -2.67 -4.58 -18.09
C ALA A 154 -1.82 -3.35 -18.46
N ARG A 155 -2.01 -2.77 -19.66
CA ARG A 155 -1.27 -1.56 -20.09
C ARG A 155 -1.66 -0.33 -19.27
N LEU A 156 -2.94 -0.14 -18.98
CA LEU A 156 -3.43 0.96 -18.15
C LEU A 156 -2.86 0.84 -16.74
N PHE A 157 -2.90 -0.36 -16.16
CA PHE A 157 -2.38 -0.60 -14.82
C PHE A 157 -0.87 -0.34 -14.77
N ALA A 158 -0.09 -0.86 -15.73
CA ALA A 158 1.33 -0.59 -15.86
C ALA A 158 1.65 0.91 -15.95
N PHE A 159 0.94 1.64 -16.80
CA PHE A 159 1.10 3.08 -16.95
C PHE A 159 0.83 3.83 -15.64
N LEU A 160 -0.24 3.48 -14.93
CA LEU A 160 -0.58 4.09 -13.65
C LEU A 160 0.46 3.80 -12.57
N LEU A 161 1.04 2.60 -12.53
CA LEU A 161 2.12 2.27 -11.59
C LEU A 161 3.39 3.06 -11.90
N ILE A 162 3.76 3.23 -13.17
CA ILE A 162 4.88 4.10 -13.57
C ILE A 162 4.61 5.55 -13.15
N LEU A 163 3.40 6.06 -13.41
CA LEU A 163 3.02 7.41 -13.03
C LEU A 163 3.15 7.61 -11.52
N LEU A 164 2.64 6.67 -10.72
CA LEU A 164 2.77 6.70 -9.26
C LEU A 164 4.24 6.62 -8.81
N ALA A 165 5.06 5.78 -9.44
CA ALA A 165 6.48 5.68 -9.16
C ALA A 165 7.21 7.02 -9.38
N ILE A 166 6.91 7.70 -10.50
CA ILE A 166 7.43 9.05 -10.76
C ILE A 166 6.93 10.02 -9.69
N LEU A 167 5.64 9.98 -9.35
CA LEU A 167 5.04 10.86 -8.35
C LEU A 167 5.63 10.68 -6.94
N HIS A 168 6.02 9.46 -6.55
CA HIS A 168 6.68 9.18 -5.27
C HIS A 168 8.03 9.88 -5.12
N VAL A 169 8.77 10.03 -6.22
CA VAL A 169 10.13 10.63 -6.23
C VAL A 169 10.10 12.09 -6.71
N SER A 170 8.97 12.56 -7.22
CA SER A 170 8.80 13.94 -7.68
C SER A 170 8.67 14.95 -6.54
N PRO A 171 9.04 16.23 -6.76
CA PRO A 171 8.84 17.31 -5.78
C PRO A 171 7.38 17.81 -5.73
N VAL A 172 6.41 16.96 -6.04
CA VAL A 172 4.98 17.30 -6.04
C VAL A 172 4.47 17.42 -4.61
N ARG A 173 3.65 18.44 -4.38
CA ARG A 173 3.11 18.82 -3.07
C ARG A 173 1.75 18.17 -2.86
N VAL A 174 1.60 17.36 -1.83
CA VAL A 174 0.31 16.74 -1.47
C VAL A 174 -0.13 17.22 -0.10
N PRO A 175 -1.38 17.71 0.06
CA PRO A 175 -1.92 18.07 1.37
C PRO A 175 -2.04 16.84 2.28
N LYS A 176 -1.87 17.03 3.59
CA LYS A 176 -1.99 15.94 4.57
C LYS A 176 -3.44 15.44 4.62
N THR A 177 -3.61 14.12 4.69
CA THR A 177 -4.90 13.48 5.00
C THR A 177 -5.32 13.89 6.42
N ALA A 178 -6.48 14.55 6.54
CA ALA A 178 -7.01 15.00 7.82
C ALA A 178 -8.53 14.90 7.88
N GLY A 179 -9.06 14.69 9.09
CA GLY A 179 -10.50 14.74 9.38
C GLY A 179 -11.31 13.76 8.54
N LEU A 180 -12.26 14.30 7.75
CA LEU A 180 -13.22 13.54 6.94
C LEU A 180 -12.56 12.55 5.96
N MET A 181 -11.33 12.83 5.51
CA MET A 181 -10.61 11.92 4.61
C MET A 181 -10.38 10.54 5.22
N TYR A 182 -10.18 10.43 6.54
CA TYR A 182 -10.06 9.13 7.23
C TYR A 182 -11.31 8.29 7.01
N LEU A 183 -12.50 8.87 7.21
CA LEU A 183 -13.78 8.18 7.04
C LEU A 183 -14.03 7.80 5.58
N VAL A 184 -13.68 8.69 4.64
CA VAL A 184 -13.83 8.42 3.20
C VAL A 184 -12.94 7.26 2.76
N VAL A 185 -11.67 7.24 3.18
CA VAL A 185 -10.75 6.14 2.88
C VAL A 185 -11.23 4.84 3.51
N THR A 186 -11.68 4.87 4.77
CA THR A 186 -12.22 3.67 5.43
C THR A 186 -13.44 3.13 4.71
N ALA A 187 -14.42 3.98 4.39
CA ALA A 187 -15.61 3.58 3.66
C ALA A 187 -15.25 3.02 2.27
N PHE A 188 -14.33 3.67 1.56
CA PHE A 188 -13.83 3.18 0.28
C PHE A 188 -13.21 1.79 0.41
N CYS A 189 -12.28 1.57 1.36
CA CYS A 189 -11.63 0.27 1.55
C CYS A 189 -12.64 -0.83 1.85
N VAL A 190 -13.62 -0.58 2.73
CA VAL A 190 -14.64 -1.57 3.09
C VAL A 190 -15.52 -1.93 1.89
N VAL A 191 -16.04 -0.91 1.18
CA VAL A 191 -16.93 -1.13 0.03
C VAL A 191 -16.19 -1.78 -1.14
N ALA A 192 -15.00 -1.27 -1.48
CA ALA A 192 -14.18 -1.83 -2.56
C ALA A 192 -13.72 -3.26 -2.25
N SER A 193 -13.31 -3.53 -1.00
CA SER A 193 -12.92 -4.89 -0.58
C SER A 193 -14.09 -5.86 -0.70
N ALA A 194 -15.29 -5.49 -0.22
CA ALA A 194 -16.47 -6.34 -0.34
C ALA A 194 -16.84 -6.63 -1.80
N ALA A 195 -16.82 -5.60 -2.65
CA ALA A 195 -17.13 -5.75 -4.08
C ALA A 195 -16.12 -6.65 -4.81
N LEU A 196 -14.82 -6.48 -4.54
CA LEU A 196 -13.76 -7.28 -5.13
C LEU A 196 -13.76 -8.72 -4.61
N ALA A 197 -13.99 -8.93 -3.31
CA ALA A 197 -14.09 -10.26 -2.72
C ALA A 197 -15.28 -11.05 -3.27
N PHE A 198 -16.45 -10.41 -3.41
CA PHE A 198 -17.62 -11.03 -4.02
C PHE A 198 -17.34 -11.47 -5.46
N ARG A 199 -16.69 -10.60 -6.24
CA ARG A 199 -16.34 -10.89 -7.64
C ARG A 199 -15.25 -11.96 -7.79
N GLY A 200 -14.31 -12.03 -6.86
CA GLY A 200 -13.27 -13.06 -6.88
C GLY A 200 -13.77 -14.45 -6.48
N ALA A 201 -14.92 -14.54 -5.80
CA ALA A 201 -15.52 -15.78 -5.34
C ALA A 201 -16.59 -16.36 -6.29
N SER A 202 -17.03 -15.58 -7.30
CA SER A 202 -18.01 -15.96 -8.33
C SER A 202 -17.34 -16.48 -9.59
#